data_AF-A0A357TJM1-F1
#
_entry.id   AF-A0A357TJM1-F1
#
_cell.length_a   1.000
_cell.length_b   1.000
_cell.length_c   1.000
_cell.angle_alpha   90.00
_cell.angle_beta   90.00
_cell.angle_gamma   90.00
#
_symmetry.space_group_name_H-M   'P 1'
#
loop_
_entity.id
_entity.type
_entity.pdbx_description
1 polymer ?
#
loop_
_entity_poly.entity_id
_entity_poly.type
_entity_poly.pdbx_seq_one_letter_code
_entity_poly.pdbx_strand_id
1 'polypeptide(L)' 'MRTDKKRDLLKRRRWRIRKKVRGTVERPRMSVRMSNKNIYVQFIDDEAGHTLASVSSKAKSVENREKL' A
#
# COMPACT_ATOMS: atom_id res chain seq x y z
N MET A 1 -2.12 23.68 5.17
CA MET A 1 -1.42 23.25 3.95
C MET A 1 -2.46 22.81 2.92
N ARG A 2 -2.42 23.34 1.68
CA ARG A 2 -3.34 22.92 0.61
C ARG A 2 -3.26 21.40 0.40
N THR A 3 -4.41 20.74 0.29
CA THR A 3 -4.52 19.27 0.15
C THR A 3 -3.74 18.74 -1.05
N ASP A 4 -3.65 19.53 -2.10
CA ASP A 4 -3.02 19.11 -3.36
C ASP A 4 -1.50 19.08 -3.23
N LYS A 5 -0.92 20.10 -2.59
CA LYS A 5 0.51 20.12 -2.22
C LYS A 5 0.88 18.89 -1.36
N LYS A 6 -0.02 18.43 -0.50
CA LYS A 6 0.21 17.24 0.35
C LYS A 6 0.21 15.95 -0.48
N ARG A 7 -0.71 15.83 -1.44
CA ARG A 7 -0.77 14.70 -2.37
C ARG A 7 0.47 14.63 -3.26
N ASP A 8 0.93 15.77 -3.76
CA ASP A 8 2.11 15.84 -4.63
C ASP A 8 3.39 15.43 -3.91
N LEU A 9 3.62 15.94 -2.69
CA LEU A 9 4.78 15.57 -1.88
C LEU A 9 4.78 14.07 -1.54
N LEU A 10 3.60 13.51 -1.25
CA LEU A 10 3.45 12.07 -1.02
C LEU A 10 3.80 11.26 -2.28
N LYS A 11 3.31 11.68 -3.46
CA LYS A 11 3.58 11.03 -4.74
C LYS A 11 5.08 11.05 -5.06
N ARG A 12 5.74 12.20 -4.90
CA ARG A 12 7.20 12.35 -5.07
C ARG A 12 7.99 11.44 -4.11
N ARG A 13 7.58 11.38 -2.83
CA ARG A 13 8.20 10.47 -1.85
C ARG A 13 8.06 9.01 -2.26
N ARG A 14 6.87 8.59 -2.69
CA ARG A 14 6.63 7.21 -3.17
C ARG A 14 7.52 6.86 -4.35
N TRP A 15 7.63 7.73 -5.34
CA TRP A 15 8.52 7.51 -6.48
C TRP A 15 9.99 7.40 -6.08
N ARG A 16 10.46 8.25 -5.16
CA ARG A 16 11.82 8.15 -4.64
C ARG A 16 12.09 6.81 -3.96
N ILE A 17 11.15 6.32 -3.15
CA ILE A 17 11.27 5.02 -2.47
C ILE A 17 11.26 3.88 -3.50
N ARG A 18 10.40 3.94 -4.51
CA ARG A 18 10.32 2.93 -5.58
C ARG A 18 11.58 2.83 -6.45
N LYS A 19 12.48 3.82 -6.42
CA LYS A 19 13.80 3.69 -7.05
C LYS A 19 14.70 2.67 -6.34
N LYS A 20 14.49 2.45 -5.03
CA LYS A 20 15.29 1.50 -4.22
C LYS A 20 14.52 0.22 -3.91
N VAL A 21 13.22 0.34 -3.69
CA VAL A 21 12.35 -0.78 -3.30
C VAL A 21 11.54 -1.20 -4.51
N ARG A 22 11.92 -2.33 -5.11
CA ARG A 22 11.20 -3.02 -6.18
C ARG A 22 10.73 -4.38 -5.65
N GLY A 23 9.53 -4.79 -6.03
CA GLY A 23 8.97 -6.09 -5.69
C GLY A 23 8.94 -7.03 -6.89
N THR A 24 9.15 -8.31 -6.62
CA THR A 24 8.98 -9.44 -7.55
C THR A 24 7.89 -10.37 -7.01
N VAL A 25 7.53 -11.43 -7.74
CA VAL A 25 6.52 -12.40 -7.28
C VAL A 25 6.91 -13.07 -5.94
N GLU A 26 8.17 -13.47 -5.79
CA GLU A 26 8.67 -14.09 -4.54
C GLU A 26 8.78 -13.08 -3.39
N ARG A 27 9.12 -11.83 -3.70
CA ARG A 27 9.26 -10.75 -2.72
C ARG A 27 8.48 -9.51 -3.17
N PRO A 28 7.15 -9.51 -3.01
CA PRO A 28 6.31 -8.43 -3.52
C PRO A 28 6.49 -7.15 -2.73
N ARG A 29 6.32 -6.01 -3.41
CA ARG A 29 6.42 -4.69 -2.80
C ARG A 29 5.14 -4.38 -2.04
N MET A 30 5.26 -4.19 -0.74
CA MET A 30 4.15 -3.72 0.09
C MET A 30 3.93 -2.21 -0.08
N SER A 31 2.70 -1.81 -0.37
CA SER A 31 2.27 -0.42 -0.56
C SER A 31 1.17 -0.07 0.44
N VAL A 32 1.47 0.84 1.36
CA VAL A 32 0.53 1.29 2.40
C VAL A 32 -0.01 2.68 2.08
N ARG A 33 -1.32 2.85 2.25
CA ARG A 33 -2.00 4.15 2.23
C ARG A 33 -2.82 4.30 3.50
N MET A 34 -2.43 5.26 4.33
CA MET A 34 -3.18 5.66 5.51
C MET A 34 -4.05 6.88 5.18
N SER A 35 -5.31 6.79 5.58
CA SER A 35 -6.25 7.90 5.65
C SER A 35 -6.65 8.11 7.10
N ASN A 36 -7.36 9.20 7.40
CA ASN A 36 -7.78 9.49 8.78
C ASN A 36 -8.70 8.42 9.38
N LYS A 37 -9.39 7.65 8.53
CA LYS A 37 -10.39 6.66 8.97
C LYS A 37 -9.97 5.22 8.72
N ASN A 38 -9.14 4.98 7.70
CA ASN A 38 -8.87 3.63 7.21
C ASN A 38 -7.43 3.47 6.73
N ILE A 39 -6.95 2.23 6.81
CA ILE A 39 -5.65 1.79 6.31
C ILE A 39 -5.90 0.83 5.14
N TYR A 40 -5.13 1.01 4.08
CA TYR A 40 -5.15 0.17 2.88
C TYR A 40 -3.74 -0.33 2.60
N VAL A 41 -3.60 -1.63 2.38
CA VAL A 41 -2.33 -2.32 2.10
C VAL A 41 -2.48 -3.14 0.83
N GLN A 42 -1.46 -3.11 -0.02
CA GLN A 42 -1.39 -3.88 -1.27
C GLN A 42 -0.01 -4.53 -1.38
N PHE A 43 0.05 -5.77 -1.83
CA PHE A 43 1.26 -6.47 -2.22
C PHE A 43 1.30 -6.54 -3.75
N ILE A 44 2.33 -5.94 -4.34
CA ILE A 44 2.42 -5.71 -5.78
C ILE A 44 3.68 -6.38 -6.31
N ASP A 45 3.52 -7.12 -7.39
CA ASP A 45 4.63 -7.50 -8.27
C ASP A 45 4.88 -6.36 -9.27
N ASP A 46 6.05 -5.74 -9.20
CA ASP A 46 6.41 -4.61 -10.08
C ASP A 46 6.89 -5.07 -11.46
N GLU A 47 7.16 -6.37 -11.68
CA GLU A 47 7.52 -6.92 -13.00
C GLU A 47 6.28 -7.14 -13.87
N ALA A 48 5.29 -7.88 -13.36
CA ALA A 48 4.01 -8.05 -14.05
C ALA A 48 3.08 -6.84 -13.90
N GLY A 49 3.36 -5.92 -12.96
CA GLY A 49 2.48 -4.81 -12.63
C GLY A 49 1.18 -5.23 -11.96
N HIS A 50 1.14 -6.43 -11.38
CA HIS A 50 -0.07 -7.04 -10.82
C HIS A 50 -0.11 -6.94 -9.30
N THR A 51 -1.31 -6.75 -8.74
CA THR A 51 -1.50 -6.77 -7.28
C THR A 51 -1.85 -8.20 -6.86
N LEU A 52 -0.96 -8.84 -6.09
CA LEU A 52 -1.13 -10.22 -5.64
C LEU A 52 -2.15 -10.33 -4.51
N ALA A 53 -2.11 -9.38 -3.57
CA ALA A 53 -3.00 -9.36 -2.42
C ALA A 53 -3.30 -7.94 -1.98
N SER A 54 -4.50 -7.71 -1.42
CA SER A 54 -4.88 -6.43 -0.84
C SER A 54 -5.71 -6.61 0.40
N VAL A 55 -5.50 -5.72 1.38
CA VAL A 55 -6.21 -5.71 2.66
C VAL A 55 -6.60 -4.29 3.01
N SER A 56 -7.77 -4.10 3.60
CA SER A 56 -8.16 -2.79 4.12
C SER A 56 -8.97 -2.91 5.40
N SER A 57 -8.83 -1.93 6.29
CA SER A 57 -9.61 -1.86 7.53
C SER A 57 -11.11 -1.62 7.31
N LYS A 58 -11.52 -1.25 6.08
CA LYS A 58 -12.92 -1.03 5.72
C LYS A 58 -13.62 -2.33 5.30
N ALA A 59 -12.87 -3.36 4.92
CA ALA A 59 -13.46 -4.63 4.50
C ALA A 59 -14.13 -5.30 5.71
N LYS A 60 -15.40 -5.69 5.56
CA LYS A 60 -16.22 -6.29 6.63
C LYS A 60 -15.83 -7.73 6.99
N SER A 61 -14.93 -8.35 6.22
CA SER A 61 -14.56 -9.76 6.32
C SER A 61 -13.19 -9.96 6.99
N VAL A 62 -13.03 -9.47 8.21
CA VAL A 62 -11.99 -9.98 9.12
C VAL A 62 -12.69 -10.69 10.27
N GLU A 63 -13.54 -11.67 9.92
CA GLU A 63 -13.94 -12.73 10.83
C GLU A 63 -12.70 -13.59 11.03
N ASN A 64 -11.95 -13.28 12.10
CA ASN A 64 -11.02 -14.12 12.85
C ASN A 64 -9.99 -13.23 13.54
N ARG A 65 -10.48 -12.50 14.55
CA ARG A 65 -9.70 -12.15 15.73
C ARG A 65 -9.68 -13.35 16.68
N GLU A 66 -9.23 -14.51 16.21
CA GLU A 66 -8.98 -15.65 17.11
C GLU A 66 -7.48 -15.90 17.19
N LYS A 67 -6.98 -15.73 18.42
CA LYS A 67 -5.69 -16.16 18.97
C LYS A 67 -4.47 -15.31 18.58
N LEU A 68 -4.30 -14.23 19.32
CA LEU A 68 -2.98 -13.92 19.92
C LEU A 68 -2.84 -14.76 21.19
#